data_AF-A0A538KC81-F1
#
_entry.id   AF-A0A538KC81-F1
#
_cell.length_a   1.000
_cell.length_b   1.000
_cell.length_c   1.000
_cell.angle_alpha   90.00
_cell.angle_beta   90.00
_cell.angle_gamma   90.00
#
_symmetry.space_group_name_H-M   'P 1'
#
loop_
_entity.id
_entity.type
_entity.pdbx_description
1 polymer ?
#
loop_
_entity_poly.entity_id
_entity_poly.type
_entity_poly.pdbx_seq_one_letter_code
_entity_poly.pdbx_strand_id
1 'polypeptide(L)'
;MSPEQVVRDFYAAYARRDIDEMMSHVSDGIVEDLSGVGLVTGAQQEREFLAGVIASFPDLVTELTGLLACGDVVAVEWRRAGTFSGAPWTGLPASGKPFALRGGAFLEVSENKITRITGYYDTAEFARHIGALPAAGSRGERLGVAIFRARVRLQRAARALTRPSITTRAAVGGEEKA
;
A
#
# COMPACT_ATOMS: atom_id res chain seq x y z
N MET A 1 -1.23 -16.19 -26.09
CA MET A 1 -2.07 -15.05 -25.69
C MET A 1 -1.13 -13.88 -25.43
N SER A 2 -1.52 -12.63 -25.73
CA SER A 2 -0.61 -11.50 -25.41
C SER A 2 -0.60 -11.23 -23.90
N PRO A 3 0.48 -10.66 -23.34
CA PRO A 3 0.51 -10.20 -21.95
C PRO A 3 -0.66 -9.29 -21.59
N GLU A 4 -0.98 -8.36 -22.50
CA GLU A 4 -2.17 -7.50 -22.38
C GLU A 4 -3.46 -8.30 -22.20
N GLN A 5 -3.69 -9.32 -23.03
CA GLN A 5 -4.92 -10.11 -22.97
C GLN A 5 -5.00 -10.92 -21.67
N VAL A 6 -3.90 -11.53 -21.21
CA VAL A 6 -3.85 -12.25 -19.91
C VAL A 6 -4.29 -11.32 -18.77
N VAL A 7 -3.79 -10.09 -18.75
CA VAL A 7 -4.11 -9.12 -17.70
C VAL A 7 -5.55 -8.60 -17.82
N ARG A 8 -6.05 -8.37 -19.05
CA ARG A 8 -7.46 -8.00 -19.26
C ARG A 8 -8.41 -9.07 -18.74
N ASP A 9 -8.11 -10.34 -19.03
CA ASP A 9 -8.95 -11.46 -18.61
C ASP A 9 -8.90 -11.64 -17.08
N PHE A 10 -7.72 -11.50 -16.47
CA PHE A 10 -7.57 -11.47 -15.01
C PHE A 10 -8.42 -10.38 -14.34
N TYR A 11 -8.40 -9.14 -14.85
CA TYR A 11 -9.23 -8.06 -14.30
C TYR A 11 -10.73 -8.23 -14.61
N ALA A 12 -11.08 -8.88 -15.72
CA ALA A 12 -12.46 -9.23 -16.02
C ALA A 12 -13.00 -10.28 -15.04
N ALA A 13 -12.20 -11.30 -14.70
CA ALA A 13 -12.50 -12.27 -13.65
C ALA A 13 -12.63 -11.58 -12.28
N TYR A 14 -11.74 -10.62 -11.99
CA TYR A 14 -11.82 -9.77 -10.80
C TYR A 14 -13.14 -9.02 -10.70
N ALA A 15 -13.61 -8.40 -11.79
CA ALA A 15 -14.88 -7.69 -11.84
C ALA A 15 -16.09 -8.60 -11.57
N ARG A 16 -15.99 -9.90 -11.91
CA ARG A 16 -16.99 -10.92 -11.57
C ARG A 16 -16.82 -11.52 -10.17
N ARG A 17 -15.69 -11.23 -9.50
CA ARG A 17 -15.25 -11.87 -8.24
C ARG A 17 -15.09 -13.38 -8.38
N ASP A 18 -14.68 -13.85 -9.55
CA ASP A 18 -14.42 -15.26 -9.84
C ASP A 18 -12.97 -15.61 -9.50
N ILE A 19 -12.75 -16.18 -8.31
CA ILE A 19 -11.42 -16.52 -7.81
C ILE A 19 -10.79 -17.62 -8.66
N ASP A 20 -11.57 -18.61 -9.12
CA ASP A 20 -11.02 -19.73 -9.88
C ASP A 20 -10.52 -19.26 -11.25
N GLU A 21 -11.27 -18.39 -11.91
CA GLU A 21 -10.85 -17.76 -13.15
C GLU A 21 -9.64 -16.83 -12.94
N MET A 22 -9.62 -16.01 -11.87
CA MET A 22 -8.44 -15.21 -11.51
C MET A 22 -7.19 -16.08 -11.34
N MET A 23 -7.31 -17.17 -10.57
CA MET A 23 -6.22 -18.11 -10.33
C MET A 23 -5.77 -18.84 -11.61
N SER A 24 -6.66 -18.97 -12.60
CA SER A 24 -6.29 -19.53 -13.91
C SER A 24 -5.32 -18.65 -14.71
N HIS A 25 -5.18 -17.37 -14.37
CA HIS A 25 -4.28 -16.42 -15.03
C HIS A 25 -2.96 -16.17 -14.30
N VAL A 26 -2.82 -16.64 -13.06
CA VAL A 26 -1.57 -16.49 -12.27
C VAL A 26 -0.72 -17.76 -12.34
N SER A 27 0.59 -17.62 -12.14
CA SER A 27 1.52 -18.74 -12.06
C SER A 27 1.54 -19.34 -10.65
N ASP A 28 2.02 -20.58 -10.53
CA ASP A 28 2.14 -21.25 -9.23
C ASP A 28 3.13 -20.53 -8.29
N GLY A 29 4.14 -19.88 -8.87
CA GLY A 29 5.18 -19.11 -8.19
C GLY A 29 4.91 -17.60 -8.14
N ILE A 30 3.65 -17.17 -8.25
CA ILE A 30 3.25 -15.77 -8.20
C ILE A 30 3.85 -15.04 -6.99
N VAL A 31 4.31 -13.82 -7.20
CA VAL A 31 4.68 -12.89 -6.13
C VAL A 31 3.85 -11.62 -6.29
N GLU A 32 2.93 -11.37 -5.35
CA GLU A 32 2.18 -10.11 -5.28
C GLU A 32 2.73 -9.24 -4.14
N ASP A 33 3.26 -8.07 -4.50
CA ASP A 33 3.81 -7.06 -3.58
C ASP A 33 2.88 -5.84 -3.57
N LEU A 34 2.17 -5.65 -2.46
CA LEU A 34 1.18 -4.59 -2.29
C LEU A 34 1.70 -3.55 -1.31
N SER A 35 1.98 -2.36 -1.84
CA SER A 35 2.52 -1.26 -1.04
C SER A 35 1.60 -0.92 0.14
N GLY A 36 2.12 -1.06 1.36
CA GLY A 36 1.39 -0.79 2.59
C GLY A 36 0.47 -1.91 3.08
N VAL A 37 0.41 -3.05 2.37
CA VAL A 37 -0.32 -4.26 2.81
C VAL A 37 0.66 -5.38 3.15
N GLY A 38 1.55 -5.73 2.22
CA GLY A 38 2.52 -6.80 2.42
C GLY A 38 2.83 -7.58 1.15
N LEU A 39 3.54 -8.69 1.34
CA LEU A 39 3.98 -9.60 0.29
C LEU A 39 3.17 -10.90 0.37
N VAL A 40 2.63 -11.34 -0.76
CA VAL A 40 1.91 -12.60 -0.96
C VAL A 40 2.74 -13.45 -1.92
N THR A 41 3.03 -14.71 -1.56
CA THR A 41 3.92 -15.57 -2.35
C THR A 41 3.34 -16.96 -2.56
N GLY A 42 3.26 -17.36 -3.82
CA GLY A 42 2.76 -18.63 -4.29
C GLY A 42 1.24 -18.69 -4.41
N ALA A 43 0.76 -19.56 -5.31
CA ALA A 43 -0.65 -19.64 -5.68
C ALA A 43 -1.62 -19.91 -4.51
N GLN A 44 -1.17 -20.63 -3.47
CA GLN A 44 -2.02 -20.86 -2.30
C GLN A 44 -2.31 -19.55 -1.54
N GLN A 45 -1.27 -18.78 -1.24
CA GLN A 45 -1.43 -17.51 -0.53
C GLN A 45 -2.18 -16.49 -1.38
N GLU A 46 -1.96 -16.50 -2.69
CA GLU A 46 -2.70 -15.66 -3.64
C GLU A 46 -4.21 -15.95 -3.59
N ARG A 47 -4.59 -17.24 -3.62
CA ARG A 47 -6.00 -17.64 -3.51
C ARG A 47 -6.61 -17.21 -2.18
N GLU A 48 -5.88 -17.41 -1.07
CA GLU A 48 -6.32 -16.99 0.26
C GLU A 48 -6.47 -15.46 0.35
N PHE A 49 -5.55 -14.72 -0.27
CA PHE A 49 -5.58 -13.27 -0.35
C PHE A 49 -6.82 -12.78 -1.14
N LEU A 50 -7.05 -13.29 -2.35
CA LEU A 50 -8.21 -12.95 -3.19
C LEU A 50 -9.53 -13.29 -2.48
N ALA A 51 -9.60 -14.44 -1.82
CA ALA A 51 -10.75 -14.84 -1.02
C ALA A 51 -10.98 -13.88 0.16
N GLY A 52 -9.91 -13.46 0.84
CA GLY A 52 -9.96 -12.46 1.90
C GLY A 52 -10.52 -11.12 1.41
N VAL A 53 -10.07 -10.64 0.24
CA VAL A 53 -10.59 -9.39 -0.35
C VAL A 53 -12.10 -9.49 -0.60
N ILE A 54 -12.56 -10.55 -1.26
CA ILE A 54 -13.98 -10.72 -1.58
C ILE A 54 -14.82 -10.90 -0.31
N ALA A 55 -14.29 -11.61 0.69
CA ALA A 55 -14.95 -11.78 1.98
C ALA A 55 -15.04 -10.47 2.77
N SER A 56 -14.05 -9.58 2.68
CA SER A 56 -14.05 -8.27 3.34
C SER A 56 -14.96 -7.24 2.67
N PHE A 57 -15.10 -7.33 1.34
CA PHE A 57 -15.84 -6.39 0.51
C PHE A 57 -16.84 -7.13 -0.39
N PRO A 58 -17.97 -7.60 0.17
CA PRO A 58 -18.91 -8.46 -0.57
C PRO A 58 -19.55 -7.79 -1.79
N ASP A 59 -19.57 -6.46 -1.85
CA ASP A 59 -20.11 -5.63 -2.95
C ASP A 59 -19.00 -4.94 -3.75
N LEU A 60 -17.75 -5.45 -3.69
CA LEU A 60 -16.62 -4.89 -4.39
C LEU A 60 -16.85 -4.81 -5.91
N VAL A 61 -16.70 -3.60 -6.43
CA VAL A 61 -16.63 -3.30 -7.86
C VAL A 61 -15.19 -2.97 -8.19
N THR A 62 -14.66 -3.64 -9.22
CA THR A 62 -13.33 -3.36 -9.78
C THR A 62 -13.48 -2.99 -11.24
N GLU A 63 -12.97 -1.82 -11.62
CA GLU A 63 -12.97 -1.29 -12.97
C GLU A 63 -11.54 -1.04 -13.42
N LEU A 64 -11.15 -1.60 -14.56
CA LEU A 64 -9.88 -1.30 -15.21
C LEU A 64 -10.03 0.00 -16.02
N THR A 65 -9.36 1.07 -15.61
CA THR A 65 -9.49 2.40 -16.24
C THR A 65 -8.37 2.72 -17.22
N GLY A 66 -7.25 2.02 -17.14
CA GLY A 66 -6.11 2.19 -18.04
C GLY A 66 -5.28 0.92 -18.11
N LEU A 67 -4.69 0.66 -19.28
CA LEU A 67 -3.78 -0.46 -19.49
C LEU A 67 -2.75 -0.09 -20.56
N LEU A 68 -1.49 -0.40 -20.30
CA LEU A 68 -0.38 -0.26 -21.25
C LEU A 68 0.52 -1.49 -21.15
N ALA A 69 0.81 -2.14 -22.27
CA ALA A 69 1.75 -3.25 -22.34
C ALA A 69 3.07 -2.81 -23.00
N CYS A 70 4.19 -3.26 -22.44
CA CYS A 70 5.53 -3.08 -22.97
C CYS A 70 6.32 -4.38 -22.80
N GLY A 71 6.46 -5.15 -23.89
CA GLY A 71 7.00 -6.51 -23.83
C GLY A 71 6.15 -7.39 -22.91
N ASP A 72 6.80 -7.98 -21.91
CA ASP A 72 6.20 -8.91 -20.95
C ASP A 72 5.63 -8.20 -19.70
N VAL A 73 5.72 -6.87 -19.63
CA VAL A 73 5.20 -6.07 -18.52
C VAL A 73 3.95 -5.32 -18.94
N VAL A 74 2.92 -5.38 -18.11
CA VAL A 74 1.67 -4.65 -18.28
C VAL A 74 1.47 -3.72 -17.08
N ALA A 75 1.36 -2.42 -17.35
CA ALA A 75 0.96 -1.43 -16.38
C ALA A 75 -0.56 -1.23 -16.45
N VAL A 76 -1.22 -1.12 -15.31
CA VAL A 76 -2.66 -0.90 -15.23
C VAL A 76 -3.01 0.21 -14.25
N GLU A 77 -4.10 0.91 -14.54
CA GLU A 77 -4.82 1.75 -13.60
C GLU A 77 -6.22 1.17 -13.38
N TRP A 78 -6.68 1.21 -12.14
CA TRP A 78 -8.00 0.71 -11.77
C TRP A 78 -8.71 1.64 -10.78
N ARG A 79 -10.02 1.49 -10.74
CA ARG A 79 -10.90 2.00 -9.68
C ARG A 79 -11.52 0.82 -8.94
N ARG A 80 -11.58 0.95 -7.61
CA ARG A 80 -12.29 0.01 -6.76
C ARG A 80 -13.24 0.74 -5.84
N ALA A 81 -14.45 0.23 -5.69
CA ALA A 81 -15.43 0.77 -4.76
C ALA A 81 -16.22 -0.35 -4.10
N GLY A 82 -16.72 -0.11 -2.91
CA GLY A 82 -17.53 -1.07 -2.18
C GLY A 82 -17.80 -0.60 -0.75
N THR A 83 -18.31 -1.51 0.06
CA THR A 83 -18.63 -1.30 1.46
C THR A 83 -17.76 -2.23 2.31
N PHE A 84 -17.09 -1.68 3.32
CA PHE A 84 -16.32 -2.51 4.24
C PHE A 84 -17.23 -3.13 5.30
N SER A 85 -18.03 -4.12 4.90
CA SER A 85 -19.11 -4.74 5.67
C SER A 85 -18.91 -6.22 5.97
N GLY A 86 -17.87 -6.85 5.42
CA GLY A 86 -17.61 -8.28 5.54
C GLY A 86 -16.60 -8.66 6.62
N ALA A 87 -15.68 -9.55 6.28
CA ALA A 87 -14.59 -9.97 7.16
C ALA A 87 -13.59 -8.84 7.46
N PRO A 88 -12.87 -8.87 8.61
CA PRO A 88 -11.78 -7.93 8.89
C PRO A 88 -10.74 -7.90 7.77
N TRP A 89 -10.19 -6.72 7.50
CA TRP A 89 -9.18 -6.49 6.45
C TRP A 89 -7.97 -5.78 7.05
N THR A 90 -6.76 -6.29 6.82
CA THR A 90 -5.50 -5.66 7.30
C THR A 90 -5.50 -5.35 8.80
N GLY A 91 -6.13 -6.19 9.62
CA GLY A 91 -6.25 -6.00 11.07
C GLY A 91 -7.31 -4.99 11.51
N LEU A 92 -8.08 -4.43 10.58
CA LEU A 92 -9.20 -3.52 10.87
C LEU A 92 -10.52 -4.27 10.83
N PRO A 93 -11.44 -4.05 11.79
CA PRO A 93 -12.78 -4.59 11.72
C PRO A 93 -13.62 -3.87 10.66
N ALA A 94 -14.58 -4.57 10.07
CA ALA A 94 -15.52 -3.99 9.10
C ALA A 94 -16.28 -2.80 9.71
N SER A 95 -16.11 -1.64 9.10
CA SER A 95 -16.67 -0.37 9.57
C SER A 95 -18.11 -0.12 9.11
N GLY A 96 -18.59 -0.90 8.14
CA GLY A 96 -19.86 -0.69 7.43
C GLY A 96 -19.86 0.52 6.50
N LYS A 97 -18.72 1.22 6.34
CA LYS A 97 -18.65 2.43 5.50
C LYS A 97 -18.28 2.11 4.06
N PRO A 98 -18.78 2.93 3.11
CA PRO A 98 -18.35 2.84 1.73
C PRO A 98 -16.92 3.37 1.56
N PHE A 99 -16.24 2.89 0.53
CA PHE A 99 -14.97 3.43 0.06
C PHE A 99 -14.96 3.48 -1.47
N ALA A 100 -14.15 4.38 -2.01
CA ALA A 100 -13.78 4.42 -3.42
C ALA A 100 -12.29 4.74 -3.50
N LEU A 101 -11.55 3.96 -4.27
CA LEU A 101 -10.10 4.07 -4.38
C LEU A 101 -9.68 4.04 -5.84
N ARG A 102 -8.56 4.70 -6.11
CA ARG A 102 -7.78 4.53 -7.34
C ARG A 102 -6.49 3.84 -6.99
N GLY A 103 -6.00 3.05 -7.92
CA GLY A 103 -4.70 2.42 -7.79
C GLY A 103 -4.17 2.02 -9.14
N GLY A 104 -3.01 1.39 -9.10
CA GLY A 104 -2.39 0.81 -10.28
C GLY A 104 -1.45 -0.31 -9.89
N ALA A 105 -1.03 -1.06 -10.89
CA ALA A 105 -0.06 -2.13 -10.71
C ALA A 105 0.81 -2.30 -11.95
N PHE A 106 2.01 -2.82 -11.73
CA PHE A 106 2.81 -3.45 -12.78
C PHE A 106 2.66 -4.97 -12.65
N LEU A 107 2.35 -5.62 -13.75
CA LEU A 107 2.20 -7.07 -13.85
C LEU A 107 3.25 -7.61 -14.81
N GLU A 108 4.05 -8.56 -14.36
CA GLU A 108 4.95 -9.32 -15.23
C GLU A 108 4.25 -10.60 -15.67
N VAL A 109 4.32 -10.89 -16.97
CA VAL A 109 3.67 -12.04 -17.58
C VAL A 109 4.70 -12.90 -18.28
N SER A 110 4.70 -14.20 -17.98
CA SER A 110 5.53 -15.20 -18.67
C SER A 110 4.71 -16.45 -18.93
N GLU A 111 4.90 -17.08 -20.09
CA GLU A 111 4.19 -18.32 -20.47
C GLU A 111 2.65 -18.22 -20.37
N ASN A 112 2.09 -17.04 -20.66
CA ASN A 112 0.67 -16.69 -20.51
C ASN A 112 0.14 -16.68 -19.06
N LYS A 113 1.03 -16.55 -18.07
CA LYS A 113 0.68 -16.45 -16.65
C LYS A 113 1.29 -15.19 -16.03
N ILE A 114 0.55 -14.55 -15.14
CA ILE A 114 1.07 -13.47 -14.31
C ILE A 114 2.03 -14.10 -13.29
N THR A 115 3.29 -13.67 -13.29
CA THR A 115 4.33 -14.17 -12.38
C THR A 115 4.63 -13.20 -11.25
N ARG A 116 4.38 -11.91 -11.46
CA ARG A 116 4.54 -10.89 -10.44
C ARG A 116 3.49 -9.80 -10.58
N ILE A 117 2.99 -9.33 -9.44
CA ILE A 117 2.17 -8.13 -9.34
C ILE A 117 2.88 -7.19 -8.37
N THR A 118 3.08 -5.93 -8.75
CA THR A 118 3.53 -4.88 -7.84
C THR A 118 2.49 -3.78 -7.84
N GLY A 119 1.69 -3.70 -6.77
CA GLY A 119 0.51 -2.86 -6.67
C GLY A 119 0.66 -1.67 -5.74
N TYR A 120 0.04 -0.55 -6.13
CA TYR A 120 0.06 0.71 -5.41
C TYR A 120 -1.35 1.30 -5.32
N TYR A 121 -1.73 1.72 -4.12
CA TYR A 121 -2.91 2.54 -3.87
C TYR A 121 -2.73 3.30 -2.55
N ASP A 122 -3.55 4.33 -2.32
CA ASP A 122 -3.47 5.12 -1.09
C ASP A 122 -4.18 4.39 0.07
N THR A 123 -3.39 3.67 0.87
CA THR A 123 -3.88 2.99 2.08
C THR A 123 -4.38 3.97 3.16
N ALA A 124 -3.87 5.20 3.19
CA ALA A 124 -4.33 6.23 4.11
C ALA A 124 -5.70 6.78 3.67
N GLU A 125 -5.93 6.93 2.37
CA GLU A 125 -7.26 7.27 1.83
C GLU A 125 -8.29 6.20 2.18
N PHE A 126 -7.96 4.91 2.00
CA PHE A 126 -8.82 3.82 2.47
C PHE A 126 -9.15 3.94 3.95
N ALA A 127 -8.12 4.08 4.80
CA ALA A 127 -8.28 4.24 6.24
C ALA A 127 -9.15 5.46 6.61
N ARG A 128 -9.09 6.55 5.84
CA ARG A 128 -9.97 7.72 6.01
C ARG A 128 -11.42 7.42 5.62
N HIS A 129 -11.66 6.75 4.49
CA HIS A 129 -13.01 6.38 4.05
C HIS A 129 -13.72 5.52 5.10
N ILE A 130 -13.02 4.54 5.67
CA ILE A 130 -13.58 3.66 6.71
C ILE A 130 -13.55 4.30 8.11
N GLY A 131 -12.98 5.51 8.25
CA GLY A 131 -12.94 6.28 9.49
C GLY A 131 -11.92 5.81 10.53
N ALA A 132 -10.96 4.96 10.15
CA ALA A 132 -9.80 4.62 10.96
C ALA A 132 -8.82 5.80 11.10
N LEU A 133 -8.79 6.70 10.10
CA LEU A 133 -8.07 7.97 10.16
C LEU A 133 -9.03 9.17 10.04
N PRO A 134 -8.71 10.33 10.65
CA PRO A 134 -9.45 11.55 10.41
C PRO A 134 -9.43 11.94 8.93
N ALA A 135 -10.54 12.46 8.42
CA ALA A 135 -10.59 12.97 7.05
C ALA A 135 -9.51 14.04 6.81
N ALA A 136 -8.98 14.07 5.59
CA ALA A 136 -7.96 15.03 5.19
C ALA A 136 -8.49 16.47 5.34
N GLY A 137 -7.70 17.35 5.92
CA GLY A 137 -8.09 18.73 6.21
C GLY A 137 -9.17 18.86 7.30
N SER A 138 -9.52 17.81 8.02
CA SER A 138 -10.49 17.89 9.12
C SER A 138 -9.90 18.58 10.36
N ARG A 139 -10.78 18.99 11.29
CA ARG A 139 -10.34 19.48 12.62
C ARG A 139 -9.56 18.40 13.38
N GLY A 140 -9.97 17.14 13.25
CA GLY A 140 -9.30 16.00 13.87
C GLY A 140 -7.87 15.83 13.35
N GLU A 141 -7.67 15.88 12.03
CA GLU A 141 -6.33 15.79 11.43
C GLU A 141 -5.44 16.95 11.90
N ARG A 142 -5.95 18.19 11.87
CA ARG A 142 -5.20 19.37 12.34
C ARG A 142 -4.78 19.26 13.80
N LEU A 143 -5.66 18.76 14.66
CA LEU A 143 -5.35 18.57 16.07
C LEU A 143 -4.25 17.50 16.24
N GLY A 144 -4.35 16.37 15.55
CA GLY A 144 -3.32 15.33 15.56
C GLY A 144 -1.96 15.85 15.10
N VAL A 145 -1.93 16.62 14.01
CA VAL A 145 -0.71 17.28 13.51
C VAL A 145 -0.14 18.28 14.52
N ALA A 146 -0.98 19.05 15.21
CA ALA A 146 -0.53 19.99 16.24
C ALA A 146 0.14 19.27 17.42
N ILE A 147 -0.46 18.17 17.90
CA ILE A 147 0.10 17.34 18.97
C ILE A 147 1.45 16.76 18.54
N PHE A 148 1.53 16.20 17.32
CA PHE A 148 2.79 15.68 16.77
C PHE A 148 3.89 16.76 16.73
N ARG A 149 3.58 17.96 16.21
CA ARG A 149 4.53 19.07 16.17
C ARG A 149 5.03 19.47 17.55
N ALA A 150 4.15 19.51 18.55
CA ALA A 150 4.53 19.82 19.93
C ALA A 150 5.48 18.75 20.50
N ARG A 151 5.16 17.46 20.31
CA ARG A 151 6.02 16.34 20.73
C ARG A 151 7.41 16.44 20.10
N VAL A 152 7.51 16.69 18.80
CA VAL A 152 8.79 16.83 18.10
C VAL A 152 9.61 18.00 18.66
N ARG A 153 8.98 19.15 18.95
CA ARG A 153 9.67 20.31 19.56
C ARG A 153 10.26 19.95 20.93
N LEU A 154 9.47 19.29 21.78
CA LEU A 154 9.93 18.85 23.10
C LEU A 154 11.09 17.85 23.00
N GLN A 155 10.99 16.86 22.11
CA GLN A 155 12.06 15.89 21.89
C GLN A 155 13.36 16.55 21.39
N ARG A 156 13.26 17.54 20.50
CA ARG A 156 14.43 18.30 20.02
C ARG A 156 15.06 19.13 21.12
N ALA A 157 14.26 19.80 21.95
CA ALA A 157 14.76 20.55 23.10
C ALA A 157 15.48 19.64 24.10
N ALA A 158 14.88 18.50 24.45
CA ALA A 158 15.49 17.51 25.34
C ALA A 158 16.82 16.99 24.78
N ARG A 159 16.88 16.64 23.48
CA ARG A 159 18.12 16.19 22.82
C ARG A 159 19.22 17.26 22.79
N ALA A 160 18.86 18.53 22.70
CA ALA A 160 19.82 19.63 22.74
C ALA A 160 20.43 19.79 24.14
N LEU A 161 19.63 19.56 25.20
CA LEU A 161 20.09 19.61 26.59
C LEU A 161 20.98 18.43 26.98
N THR A 162 20.77 17.25 26.38
CA THR A 162 21.56 16.03 26.66
C THR A 162 22.79 15.88 25.77
N ARG A 163 23.08 16.86 24.89
CA ARG A 163 24.22 16.79 23.97
C ARG A 163 25.48 17.27 24.72
N PRO A 164 26.51 16.43 24.93
CA PRO A 164 27.72 16.87 25.61
C PRO A 164 28.41 17.98 24.81
N SER A 165 28.77 19.07 25.47
CA SER A 165 29.58 20.15 24.92
C SER A 165 30.96 19.60 24.60
N ILE A 166 31.28 19.43 23.31
CA ILE A 166 32.67 19.29 22.89
C ILE A 166 33.29 20.67 23.05
N THR A 167 33.86 20.93 24.23
CA THR A 167 34.71 22.09 24.45
C THR A 167 36.00 21.82 23.68
N THR A 168 36.16 22.49 22.53
CA THR A 168 37.44 22.63 21.85
C THR A 168 38.45 23.19 22.84
N ARG A 169 39.38 22.35 23.31
CA ARG A 169 40.53 22.78 24.11
C ARG A 169 41.41 23.60 23.16
N ALA A 170 41.33 24.91 23.29
CA ALA A 170 42.25 25.83 22.64
C ALA A 170 43.68 25.39 22.97
N ALA A 171 44.50 25.22 21.94
CA ALA A 171 45.93 25.02 22.07
C ALA A 171 46.49 26.18 22.88
N VAL A 172 47.01 25.87 24.07
CA VAL A 172 47.82 26.79 24.86
C VAL A 172 49.11 26.98 24.07
N GLY A 173 49.24 28.16 23.47
CA GLY A 173 50.52 28.71 23.05
C GLY A 173 51.31 29.24 24.25
N GLY A 174 52.63 29.23 24.12
CA GLY A 174 53.62 29.75 25.06
C GLY A 174 54.36 28.63 25.80
N GLU A 175 55.68 28.61 25.97
CA GLU A 175 56.84 29.38 25.47
C GLU A 175 58.06 28.75 26.19
N GLU A 176 59.19 28.46 25.51
CA GLU A 176 60.56 28.54 26.08
C GLU A 176 61.59 28.28 24.96
N LYS A 177 62.18 29.31 24.33
CA LYS A 177 63.38 30.10 24.69
C LYS A 177 64.71 29.33 24.76
N ALA A 178 65.65 29.89 23.97
CA ALA A 178 67.13 29.77 23.97
C ALA A 178 67.74 28.53 23.31
#